data_AF-A0AA38P4Q1-F1
#
_entry.id   AF-A0AA38P4Q1-F1
#
_cell.length_a   1.000
_cell.length_b   1.000
_cell.length_c   1.000
_cell.angle_alpha   90.00
_cell.angle_beta   90.00
_cell.angle_gamma   90.00
#
_symmetry.space_group_name_H-M   'P 1'
#
loop_
_entity.id
_entity.type
_entity.pdbx_description
1 polymer ?
#
loop_
_entity_poly.entity_id
_entity_poly.type
_entity_poly.pdbx_seq_one_letter_code
_entity_poly.pdbx_strand_id
1 'polypeptide(L)'
;MSDAIWQAECINKFNALPRKPLAPGPSGLVPNVWHFDLRYIPISPPSHILFLLQNESKIAAHQILPVGKDQNASGLSYFPYNAKDAALEICFGLMHLFNTVLNQEKSPIGSVPMAPYGPWKLTTDDCSLAEAVETQFKALGVEGERCKVDFVDLTEEAQKHFEVMYDGIANAHGLAGLARALLVTPDSIAFSSRPQPGPKGGALMPRSPEDADSDTHQLLMYYAYEYMNSEPYPMASSPSDKIRRPYSFEDLLIMIKYRTTFMTLEQVKREADIGDGVAAIDAGLRLKYGIQCETDRFLSRSYLLKAALDEKVSAETRSMAHSLLVFWYTAGRTSDVDSRDISAAIYHADEAVRIASQNDHGSHRLVATANVILFARTTVEPLINRLKVPELLIHFKWIVKALKQRNATTRLERLAVERKMMKKPNRYRCANVDCEIEADTGKMLYQCSGKCDRDKKPSYCGKRHVYLSTSLADWKNHKPFCQPGAPCSVIEPITYSTSGAGSTPGGSIRVPVHHNNGTTTLYSTSTMDPELLKEMGKNINMEKTALGENRSVKLDLFNIDSSSSCNNDSMLVIRL
;
A
#
# COMPACT_ATOMS: atom_id res chain seq x y z
N MET A 1 13.55 15.99 -31.04
CA MET A 1 13.98 14.77 -31.76
C MET A 1 13.00 13.68 -31.36
N SER A 2 12.38 12.97 -32.30
CA SER A 2 11.48 11.88 -31.93
C SER A 2 12.29 10.74 -31.31
N ASP A 3 11.71 10.02 -30.36
CA ASP A 3 12.38 8.91 -29.65
C ASP A 3 13.02 7.91 -30.61
N ALA A 4 12.34 7.59 -31.72
CA ALA A 4 12.86 6.69 -32.76
C ALA A 4 14.19 7.15 -33.40
N ILE A 5 14.40 8.46 -33.59
CA ILE A 5 15.64 8.98 -34.18
C ILE A 5 16.78 8.82 -33.17
N TRP A 6 16.53 9.17 -31.91
CA TRP A 6 17.51 9.00 -30.84
C TRP A 6 17.89 7.53 -30.65
N GLN A 7 16.91 6.63 -30.68
CA GLN A 7 17.14 5.19 -30.58
C GLN A 7 18.04 4.67 -31.71
N ALA A 8 17.74 5.02 -32.97
CA ALA A 8 18.54 4.63 -34.13
C ALA A 8 19.97 5.19 -34.05
N GLU A 9 20.13 6.46 -33.65
CA GLU A 9 21.44 7.07 -33.46
C GLU A 9 22.25 6.37 -32.35
N CYS A 10 21.61 6.03 -31.24
CA CYS A 10 22.23 5.33 -30.12
C CYS A 10 22.76 3.95 -30.54
N ILE A 11 21.95 3.18 -31.28
CA ILE A 11 22.33 1.86 -31.83
C ILE A 11 23.50 1.99 -32.79
N ASN A 12 23.42 2.92 -33.75
CA ASN A 12 24.47 3.12 -34.75
C ASN A 12 25.81 3.52 -34.11
N LYS A 13 25.79 4.43 -33.13
CA LYS A 13 27.00 4.80 -32.38
C LYS A 13 27.58 3.61 -31.63
N PHE A 14 26.72 2.82 -30.97
CA PHE A 14 27.18 1.66 -30.20
C PHE A 14 27.80 0.57 -31.10
N ASN A 15 27.19 0.27 -32.25
CA ASN A 15 27.75 -0.67 -33.23
C ASN A 15 29.09 -0.18 -33.81
N ALA A 16 29.28 1.13 -33.94
CA ALA A 16 30.51 1.74 -34.44
C ALA A 16 31.68 1.73 -33.43
N LEU A 17 31.43 1.51 -32.13
CA LEU A 17 32.49 1.55 -31.11
C LEU A 17 33.55 0.47 -31.34
N PRO A 18 34.86 0.75 -31.30
CA PRO A 18 35.90 -0.27 -31.39
C PRO A 18 35.76 -1.34 -30.30
N ARG A 19 35.88 -2.62 -30.68
CA ARG A 19 35.77 -3.75 -29.75
C ARG A 19 37.11 -4.49 -29.67
N LYS A 20 37.76 -4.43 -28.51
CA LYS A 20 39.04 -5.09 -28.22
C LYS A 20 38.88 -6.07 -27.04
N PRO A 21 39.56 -7.23 -27.03
CA PRO A 21 39.47 -8.19 -25.93
C PRO A 21 39.94 -7.64 -24.58
N LEU A 22 40.84 -6.65 -24.60
CA LEU A 22 41.35 -5.96 -23.41
C LEU A 22 40.77 -4.56 -23.34
N ALA A 23 40.41 -4.11 -22.15
CA ALA A 23 39.81 -2.81 -21.96
C ALA A 23 40.87 -1.70 -22.14
N PRO A 24 40.53 -0.58 -22.79
CA PRO A 24 41.44 0.55 -22.96
C PRO A 24 41.58 1.30 -21.63
N GLY A 25 42.39 0.79 -20.72
CA GLY A 25 42.74 1.47 -19.47
C GLY A 25 44.24 1.78 -19.40
N PRO A 26 44.71 2.46 -18.35
CA PRO A 26 46.13 2.77 -18.15
C PRO A 26 47.03 1.53 -18.20
N SER A 27 46.53 0.40 -17.72
CA SER A 27 47.23 -0.89 -17.86
C SER A 27 47.04 -1.48 -19.25
N GLY A 28 45.83 -1.41 -19.83
CA GLY A 28 45.48 -2.10 -21.06
C GLY A 28 45.55 -3.64 -20.95
N LEU A 29 45.65 -4.17 -19.72
CA LEU A 29 45.90 -5.59 -19.43
C LEU A 29 44.66 -6.35 -18.95
N VAL A 30 43.58 -5.64 -18.62
CA VAL A 30 42.37 -6.25 -18.05
C VAL A 30 41.42 -6.72 -19.15
N PRO A 31 40.76 -7.87 -19.00
CA PRO A 31 39.71 -8.31 -19.92
C PRO A 31 38.60 -7.26 -20.07
N ASN A 32 38.12 -7.02 -21.28
CA ASN A 32 37.01 -6.10 -21.56
C ASN A 32 35.65 -6.78 -21.33
N VAL A 33 35.48 -7.37 -20.15
CA VAL A 33 34.28 -8.09 -19.74
C VAL A 33 33.54 -7.22 -18.72
N TRP A 34 32.26 -6.99 -18.97
CA TRP A 34 31.44 -6.10 -18.15
C TRP A 34 30.24 -6.84 -17.60
N HIS A 35 30.08 -6.75 -16.29
CA HIS A 35 28.91 -7.26 -15.59
C HIS A 35 27.87 -6.16 -15.42
N PHE A 36 26.60 -6.48 -15.62
CA PHE A 36 25.50 -5.57 -15.32
C PHE A 36 24.41 -6.25 -14.49
N ASP A 37 23.78 -5.46 -13.64
CA ASP A 37 22.58 -5.83 -12.90
C ASP A 37 21.58 -4.67 -12.88
N LEU A 38 20.34 -4.95 -12.45
CA LEU A 38 19.28 -3.95 -12.32
C LEU A 38 18.86 -3.84 -10.85
N ARG A 39 18.77 -2.62 -10.33
CA ARG A 39 18.41 -2.34 -8.93
C ARG A 39 17.30 -1.31 -8.84
N TYR A 40 16.45 -1.42 -7.83
CA TYR A 40 15.41 -0.42 -7.53
C TYR A 40 15.89 0.48 -6.40
N ILE A 41 15.93 1.79 -6.65
CA ILE A 41 16.34 2.80 -5.67
C ILE A 41 15.11 3.48 -5.07
N PRO A 42 14.83 3.30 -3.76
CA PRO A 42 13.65 3.88 -3.11
C PRO A 42 13.84 5.36 -2.72
N ILE A 43 15.01 5.95 -2.97
CA ILE A 43 15.28 7.37 -2.70
C ILE A 43 14.40 8.24 -3.59
N SER A 44 13.68 9.19 -3.02
CA SER A 44 12.79 10.07 -3.78
C SER A 44 13.60 11.05 -4.66
N PRO A 45 13.32 11.13 -5.97
CA PRO A 45 12.30 10.38 -6.71
C PRO A 45 12.74 8.94 -7.04
N PRO A 46 11.93 7.90 -6.73
CA PRO A 46 12.38 6.53 -6.88
C PRO A 46 12.54 6.15 -8.34
N SER A 47 13.53 5.33 -8.64
CA SER A 47 13.88 4.91 -10.00
C SER A 47 14.57 3.55 -10.03
N HIS A 48 14.75 3.01 -11.23
CA HIS A 48 15.62 1.86 -11.43
C HIS A 48 16.98 2.34 -11.90
N ILE A 49 18.03 1.67 -11.42
CA ILE A 49 19.40 1.91 -11.85
C ILE A 49 19.91 0.63 -12.53
N LEU A 50 20.42 0.81 -13.74
CA LEU A 50 21.31 -0.15 -14.39
C LEU A 50 22.72 0.09 -13.84
N PHE A 51 23.26 -0.89 -13.13
CA PHE A 51 24.62 -0.86 -12.63
C PHE A 51 25.53 -1.64 -13.56
N LEU A 52 26.73 -1.11 -13.83
CA LEU A 52 27.71 -1.69 -14.75
C LEU A 52 29.07 -1.73 -14.06
N LEU A 53 29.71 -2.90 -14.03
CA LEU A 53 30.97 -3.16 -13.35
C LEU A 53 31.95 -3.89 -14.28
N GLN A 54 33.16 -3.35 -14.43
CA GLN A 54 34.30 -4.14 -14.89
C GLN A 54 35.04 -4.65 -13.65
N ASN A 55 34.92 -5.95 -13.38
CA ASN A 55 35.36 -6.53 -12.11
C ASN A 55 36.87 -6.36 -11.88
N GLU A 56 37.70 -6.59 -12.89
CA GLU A 56 39.16 -6.61 -12.75
C GLU A 56 39.76 -5.23 -12.52
N SER A 57 39.32 -4.19 -13.24
CA SER A 57 39.76 -2.81 -12.99
C SER A 57 38.98 -2.10 -11.90
N LYS A 58 37.91 -2.69 -11.38
CA LYS A 58 37.02 -2.10 -10.37
C LYS A 58 36.34 -0.81 -10.86
N ILE A 59 36.26 -0.60 -12.19
CA ILE A 59 35.57 0.54 -12.77
C ILE A 59 34.07 0.22 -12.74
N ALA A 60 33.29 1.14 -12.17
CA ALA A 60 31.86 1.03 -12.12
C ALA A 60 31.19 2.27 -12.72
N ALA A 61 30.06 2.08 -13.37
CA ALA A 61 29.20 3.12 -13.91
C ALA A 61 27.74 2.77 -13.63
N HIS A 62 26.85 3.77 -13.75
CA HIS A 62 25.42 3.53 -13.59
C HIS A 62 24.59 4.44 -14.47
N GLN A 63 23.38 3.98 -14.77
CA GLN A 63 22.40 4.73 -15.54
C GLN A 63 21.02 4.62 -14.90
N ILE A 64 20.38 5.76 -14.67
CA ILE A 64 18.97 5.81 -14.25
C ILE A 64 18.09 5.45 -15.46
N LEU A 65 17.11 4.57 -15.24
CA LEU A 65 16.16 4.12 -16.26
C LEU A 65 14.74 4.67 -16.01
N PRO A 66 13.98 4.99 -17.07
CA PRO A 66 14.35 4.90 -18.50
C PRO A 66 15.36 5.99 -18.91
N VAL A 67 16.12 5.73 -19.97
CA VAL A 67 17.15 6.67 -20.45
C VAL A 67 16.50 7.95 -20.97
N GLY A 68 17.14 9.10 -20.74
CA GLY A 68 16.65 10.41 -21.21
C GLY A 68 15.59 11.06 -20.31
N LYS A 69 15.20 10.38 -19.24
CA LYS A 69 14.34 10.95 -18.21
C LYS A 69 15.06 12.04 -17.41
N ASP A 70 14.31 13.05 -16.98
CA ASP A 70 14.77 14.02 -15.99
C ASP A 70 15.20 13.30 -14.70
N GLN A 71 16.40 13.62 -14.20
CA GLN A 71 16.94 13.07 -12.95
C GLN A 71 16.04 13.37 -11.74
N ASN A 72 15.22 14.43 -11.81
CA ASN A 72 14.28 14.81 -10.76
C ASN A 72 12.90 14.17 -10.90
N ALA A 73 12.64 13.38 -11.95
CA ALA A 73 11.36 12.73 -12.17
C ALA A 73 11.38 11.27 -11.70
N SER A 74 10.28 10.80 -11.08
CA SER A 74 10.16 9.41 -10.62
C SER A 74 10.21 8.42 -11.76
N GLY A 75 11.19 7.52 -11.76
CA GLY A 75 11.38 6.43 -12.72
C GLY A 75 10.28 5.36 -12.73
N LEU A 76 9.24 5.47 -11.90
CA LEU A 76 8.19 4.46 -11.75
C LEU A 76 7.34 4.22 -13.00
N SER A 77 7.41 5.06 -14.03
CA SER A 77 6.87 4.70 -15.36
C SER A 77 7.47 3.39 -15.88
N TYR A 78 8.73 3.11 -15.52
CA TYR A 78 9.43 1.85 -15.78
C TYR A 78 9.54 1.04 -14.48
N PHE A 79 8.89 -0.12 -14.44
CA PHE A 79 8.94 -1.04 -13.30
C PHE A 79 8.79 -2.47 -13.82
N PRO A 80 9.89 -3.09 -14.26
CA PRO A 80 9.82 -4.40 -14.90
C PRO A 80 9.52 -5.49 -13.88
N TYR A 81 8.57 -6.36 -14.23
CA TYR A 81 8.20 -7.52 -13.42
C TYR A 81 8.91 -8.79 -13.85
N ASN A 82 9.26 -8.87 -15.12
CA ASN A 82 10.03 -9.95 -15.69
C ASN A 82 11.19 -9.40 -16.53
N ALA A 83 12.13 -10.29 -16.87
CA ALA A 83 13.32 -9.95 -17.65
C ALA A 83 13.00 -9.36 -19.03
N LYS A 84 11.91 -9.82 -19.69
CA LYS A 84 11.51 -9.30 -21.02
C LYS A 84 11.03 -7.86 -20.93
N ASP A 85 10.27 -7.51 -19.89
CA ASP A 85 9.84 -6.12 -19.63
C ASP A 85 11.04 -5.20 -19.40
N ALA A 86 12.11 -5.72 -18.78
CA ALA A 86 13.31 -4.94 -18.45
C ALA A 86 14.24 -4.72 -19.65
N ALA A 87 14.28 -5.69 -20.57
CA ALA A 87 15.35 -5.82 -21.54
C ALA A 87 15.52 -4.58 -22.44
N LEU A 88 14.42 -3.96 -22.90
CA LEU A 88 14.48 -2.82 -23.81
C LEU A 88 15.22 -1.62 -23.19
N GLU A 89 14.82 -1.21 -21.98
CA GLU A 89 15.44 -0.08 -21.29
C GLU A 89 16.87 -0.39 -20.84
N ILE A 90 17.16 -1.65 -20.49
CA ILE A 90 18.53 -2.09 -20.19
C ILE A 90 19.41 -1.98 -21.44
N CYS A 91 18.93 -2.42 -22.60
CA CYS A 91 19.68 -2.31 -23.86
C CYS A 91 20.03 -0.85 -24.15
N PHE A 92 19.06 0.06 -24.06
CA PHE A 92 19.31 1.49 -24.24
C PHE A 92 20.23 2.07 -23.17
N GLY A 93 20.10 1.65 -21.91
CA GLY A 93 20.98 2.04 -20.82
C GLY A 93 22.44 1.64 -21.06
N LEU A 94 22.67 0.39 -21.47
CA LEU A 94 23.99 -0.13 -21.79
C LEU A 94 24.61 0.62 -22.98
N MET A 95 23.86 0.79 -24.08
CA MET A 95 24.34 1.55 -25.23
C MET A 95 24.65 3.00 -24.86
N HIS A 96 23.81 3.63 -24.04
CA HIS A 96 24.05 4.99 -23.56
C HIS A 96 25.33 5.07 -22.74
N LEU A 97 25.53 4.20 -21.75
CA LEU A 97 26.73 4.16 -20.90
C LEU A 97 28.03 4.05 -21.72
N PHE A 98 28.07 3.16 -22.71
CA PHE A 98 29.23 3.00 -23.59
C PHE A 98 29.40 4.12 -24.60
N ASN A 99 28.33 4.77 -25.05
CA ASN A 99 28.41 5.89 -25.97
C ASN A 99 28.84 7.19 -25.27
N THR A 100 28.41 7.40 -24.02
CA THR A 100 28.56 8.67 -23.30
C THR A 100 29.46 8.52 -22.08
N VAL A 101 28.95 7.92 -20.99
CA VAL A 101 29.54 7.97 -19.65
C VAL A 101 30.97 7.43 -19.61
N LEU A 102 31.22 6.29 -20.24
CA LEU A 102 32.54 5.67 -20.24
C LEU A 102 33.55 6.35 -21.19
N ASN A 103 33.07 7.24 -22.07
CA ASN A 103 33.89 7.97 -23.06
C ASN A 103 34.05 9.45 -22.73
N GLN A 104 33.51 9.95 -21.60
CA GLN A 104 33.64 11.36 -21.25
C GLN A 104 35.07 11.69 -20.80
N GLU A 105 35.64 12.74 -21.40
CA GLU A 105 37.02 13.22 -21.12
C GLU A 105 37.23 13.66 -19.66
N LYS A 106 36.16 13.95 -18.93
CA LYS A 106 36.20 14.41 -17.54
C LYS A 106 35.87 13.27 -16.57
N SER A 107 36.68 12.21 -16.60
CA SER A 107 36.64 11.25 -15.51
C SER A 107 37.07 11.97 -14.21
N PRO A 108 36.29 11.88 -13.12
CA PRO A 108 36.58 12.58 -11.85
C PRO A 108 37.89 12.14 -11.19
N ILE A 109 38.56 11.11 -11.72
CA ILE A 109 39.79 10.51 -11.17
C ILE A 109 41.05 11.06 -11.87
N GLY A 110 40.97 12.20 -12.58
CA GLY A 110 42.15 12.80 -13.24
C GLY A 110 42.80 11.87 -14.27
N SER A 111 42.06 10.86 -14.74
CA SER A 111 42.54 9.85 -15.67
C SER A 111 42.46 10.40 -17.10
N VAL A 112 43.50 10.12 -17.89
CA VAL A 112 43.58 10.41 -19.32
C VAL A 112 42.27 10.01 -20.02
N PRO A 113 41.70 10.85 -20.90
CA PRO A 113 40.51 10.52 -21.67
C PRO A 113 40.67 9.16 -22.36
N MET A 114 39.75 8.24 -22.11
CA MET A 114 39.75 6.94 -22.75
C MET A 114 39.15 7.07 -24.16
N ALA A 115 39.84 6.52 -25.16
CA ALA A 115 39.30 6.46 -26.51
C ALA A 115 38.00 5.63 -26.50
N PRO A 116 36.97 6.01 -27.28
CA PRO A 116 35.71 5.28 -27.34
C PRO A 116 35.89 3.78 -27.61
N TYR A 117 35.17 2.94 -26.87
CA TYR A 117 35.22 1.49 -27.01
C TYR A 117 33.92 0.84 -26.59
N GLY A 118 33.62 -0.32 -27.19
CA GLY A 118 32.50 -1.17 -26.83
C GLY A 118 32.93 -2.32 -25.94
N PRO A 119 31.99 -2.98 -25.24
CA PRO A 119 32.30 -4.16 -24.44
C PRO A 119 32.77 -5.31 -25.34
N TRP A 120 33.76 -6.08 -24.88
CA TRP A 120 34.07 -7.34 -25.53
C TRP A 120 33.01 -8.39 -25.19
N LYS A 121 32.60 -8.45 -23.93
CA LYS A 121 31.58 -9.39 -23.44
C LYS A 121 30.75 -8.72 -22.35
N LEU A 122 29.46 -8.98 -22.37
CA LEU A 122 28.53 -8.58 -21.32
C LEU A 122 28.13 -9.80 -20.50
N THR A 123 27.98 -9.61 -19.19
CA THR A 123 27.53 -10.65 -18.26
C THR A 123 26.49 -10.12 -17.29
N THR A 124 25.68 -10.99 -16.71
CA THR A 124 24.73 -10.67 -15.64
C THR A 124 24.54 -11.90 -14.72
N ASP A 125 24.06 -11.66 -13.50
CA ASP A 125 23.80 -12.66 -12.45
C ASP A 125 22.41 -13.32 -12.58
N ASP A 126 21.60 -12.92 -13.56
CA ASP A 126 20.28 -13.50 -13.82
C ASP A 126 20.19 -14.13 -15.23
N CYS A 127 19.95 -15.44 -15.28
CA CYS A 127 19.92 -16.17 -16.55
C CYS A 127 18.78 -15.75 -17.48
N SER A 128 17.63 -15.38 -16.91
CA SER A 128 16.45 -14.95 -17.68
C SER A 128 16.68 -13.54 -18.24
N LEU A 129 17.38 -12.69 -17.48
CA LEU A 129 17.82 -11.37 -17.92
C LEU A 129 18.85 -11.44 -19.04
N ALA A 130 19.84 -12.33 -18.92
CA ALA A 130 20.83 -12.56 -19.97
C ALA A 130 20.17 -12.88 -21.32
N GLU A 131 19.27 -13.86 -21.33
CA GLU A 131 18.54 -14.27 -22.53
C GLU A 131 17.66 -13.15 -23.10
N ALA A 132 16.93 -12.45 -22.23
CA ALA A 132 16.02 -11.38 -22.65
C ALA A 132 16.78 -10.18 -23.25
N VAL A 133 17.88 -9.76 -22.62
CA VAL A 133 18.73 -8.65 -23.12
C VAL A 133 19.40 -9.05 -24.42
N GLU A 134 19.93 -10.27 -24.54
CA GLU A 134 20.52 -10.75 -25.81
C GLU A 134 19.49 -10.76 -26.95
N THR A 135 18.30 -11.28 -26.69
CA THR A 135 17.20 -11.30 -27.67
C THR A 135 16.81 -9.88 -28.08
N GLN A 136 16.70 -8.97 -27.12
CA GLN A 136 16.31 -7.59 -27.36
C GLN A 136 17.40 -6.82 -28.12
N PHE A 137 18.68 -7.04 -27.83
CA PHE A 137 19.77 -6.46 -28.61
C PHE A 137 19.75 -6.90 -30.07
N LYS A 138 19.55 -8.20 -30.33
CA LYS A 138 19.39 -8.72 -31.70
C LYS A 138 18.22 -8.05 -32.41
N ALA A 139 17.08 -7.90 -31.73
CA ALA A 139 15.90 -7.24 -32.28
C ALA A 139 16.12 -5.75 -32.59
N LEU A 140 16.98 -5.07 -31.82
CA LEU A 140 17.39 -3.68 -32.06
C LEU A 140 18.46 -3.53 -33.16
N GLY A 141 18.99 -4.63 -33.72
CA GLY A 141 20.03 -4.58 -34.74
C GLY A 141 21.45 -4.39 -34.21
N VAL A 142 21.72 -4.77 -32.95
CA VAL A 142 23.08 -4.84 -32.41
C VAL A 142 23.80 -6.03 -33.03
N GLU A 143 24.97 -5.78 -33.63
CA GLU A 143 25.60 -6.73 -34.55
C GLU A 143 26.48 -7.80 -33.87
N GLY A 144 26.35 -9.05 -34.35
CA GLY A 144 27.29 -10.14 -34.10
C GLY A 144 27.47 -10.45 -32.61
N GLU A 145 28.71 -10.67 -32.20
CA GLU A 145 29.07 -11.03 -30.82
C GLU A 145 28.80 -9.91 -29.78
N ARG A 146 28.40 -8.69 -30.19
CA ARG A 146 28.06 -7.60 -29.24
C ARG A 146 26.73 -7.82 -28.53
N CYS A 147 25.81 -8.55 -29.16
CA CYS A 147 24.51 -8.82 -28.55
C CYS A 147 24.57 -9.94 -27.52
N LYS A 148 25.67 -10.71 -27.46
CA LYS A 148 25.79 -11.88 -26.59
C LYS A 148 25.92 -11.47 -25.13
N VAL A 149 25.07 -12.05 -24.28
CA VAL A 149 25.09 -11.81 -22.83
C VAL A 149 25.21 -13.15 -22.12
N ASP A 150 26.30 -13.33 -21.38
CA ASP A 150 26.55 -14.58 -20.66
C ASP A 150 26.09 -14.48 -19.19
N PHE A 151 25.61 -15.58 -18.64
CA PHE A 151 25.36 -15.70 -17.20
C PHE A 151 26.68 -15.90 -16.44
N VAL A 152 26.96 -15.04 -15.48
CA VAL A 152 28.08 -15.18 -14.53
C VAL A 152 27.63 -14.64 -13.18
N ASP A 153 27.67 -15.50 -12.16
CA ASP A 153 27.36 -15.08 -10.79
C ASP A 153 28.50 -14.22 -10.23
N LEU A 154 28.25 -12.91 -10.16
CA LEU A 154 29.11 -11.90 -9.53
C LEU A 154 28.35 -11.12 -8.46
N THR A 155 27.26 -11.69 -7.93
CA THR A 155 26.31 -10.99 -7.06
C THR A 155 26.99 -10.29 -5.88
N GLU A 156 27.82 -11.02 -5.14
CA GLU A 156 28.52 -10.48 -3.95
C GLU A 156 29.50 -9.35 -4.29
N GLU A 157 30.28 -9.50 -5.36
CA GLU A 157 31.27 -8.50 -5.76
C GLU A 157 30.58 -7.26 -6.34
N ALA A 158 29.54 -7.45 -7.15
CA ALA A 158 28.70 -6.37 -7.66
C ALA A 158 28.04 -5.58 -6.52
N GLN A 159 27.49 -6.28 -5.52
CA GLN A 159 26.91 -5.67 -4.31
C GLN A 159 27.90 -4.77 -3.60
N LYS A 160 29.11 -5.26 -3.32
CA LYS A 160 30.15 -4.51 -2.62
C LYS A 160 30.54 -3.22 -3.35
N HIS A 161 30.66 -3.28 -4.68
CA HIS A 161 30.92 -2.08 -5.48
C HIS A 161 29.74 -1.13 -5.52
N PHE A 162 28.53 -1.67 -5.56
CA PHE A 162 27.32 -0.88 -5.55
C PHE A 162 27.10 -0.17 -4.22
N GLU A 163 27.48 -0.74 -3.08
CA GLU A 163 27.40 -0.08 -1.76
C GLU A 163 28.14 1.27 -1.75
N VAL A 164 29.38 1.29 -2.28
CA VAL A 164 30.18 2.52 -2.40
C VAL A 164 29.53 3.53 -3.34
N MET A 165 28.94 3.05 -4.44
CA MET A 165 28.23 3.92 -5.38
C MET A 165 26.94 4.49 -4.76
N TYR A 166 26.20 3.65 -4.04
CA TYR A 166 24.96 4.01 -3.37
C TYR A 166 25.19 5.02 -2.26
N ASP A 167 26.32 4.95 -1.54
CA ASP A 167 26.78 6.03 -0.66
C ASP A 167 26.85 7.38 -1.39
N GLY A 168 27.45 7.38 -2.58
CA GLY A 168 27.54 8.56 -3.43
C GLY A 168 26.16 9.10 -3.84
N ILE A 169 25.26 8.20 -4.26
CA ILE A 169 23.88 8.56 -4.64
C ILE A 169 23.12 9.14 -3.44
N ALA A 170 23.18 8.50 -2.27
CA ALA A 170 22.52 8.97 -1.07
C ALA A 170 23.05 10.35 -0.63
N ASN A 171 24.36 10.55 -0.65
CA ASN A 171 24.98 11.84 -0.32
C ASN A 171 24.58 12.94 -1.32
N ALA A 172 24.48 12.63 -2.61
CA ALA A 172 24.01 13.57 -3.63
C ALA A 172 22.56 14.03 -3.38
N HIS A 173 21.74 13.19 -2.74
CA HIS A 173 20.38 13.53 -2.29
C HIS A 173 20.34 14.18 -0.89
N GLY A 174 21.49 14.57 -0.34
CA GLY A 174 21.59 15.18 0.98
C GLY A 174 21.32 14.22 2.14
N LEU A 175 21.38 12.91 1.91
CA LEU A 175 21.20 11.88 2.92
C LEU A 175 22.56 11.48 3.48
N ALA A 176 22.97 12.14 4.56
CA ALA A 176 24.25 11.92 5.24
C ALA A 176 24.07 11.58 6.74
N GLY A 177 25.15 11.18 7.41
CA GLY A 177 25.18 10.92 8.85
C GLY A 177 24.19 9.83 9.28
N LEU A 178 23.37 10.11 10.29
CA LEU A 178 22.37 9.15 10.79
C LEU A 178 21.36 8.76 9.70
N ALA A 179 20.98 9.69 8.81
CA ALA A 179 20.06 9.36 7.73
C ALA A 179 20.67 8.30 6.81
N ARG A 180 21.93 8.47 6.40
CA ARG A 180 22.64 7.48 5.59
C ARG A 180 22.77 6.14 6.31
N ALA A 181 23.10 6.15 7.59
CA ALA A 181 23.28 4.93 8.39
C ALA A 181 22.02 4.07 8.50
N LEU A 182 20.83 4.64 8.24
CA LEU A 182 19.57 3.90 8.24
C LEU A 182 19.17 3.37 6.85
N LEU A 183 19.85 3.77 5.78
CA LEU A 183 19.58 3.30 4.42
C LEU A 183 20.24 1.95 4.17
N VAL A 184 19.44 0.99 3.71
CA VAL A 184 19.90 -0.29 3.20
C VAL A 184 20.24 -0.13 1.72
N THR A 185 21.36 -0.71 1.31
CA THR A 185 21.76 -0.75 -0.10
C THR A 185 20.87 -1.77 -0.83
N PRO A 186 20.15 -1.38 -1.91
CA PRO A 186 19.30 -2.31 -2.63
C PRO A 186 20.08 -3.41 -3.36
N ASP A 187 19.56 -4.64 -3.31
CA ASP A 187 20.09 -5.80 -4.02
C ASP A 187 19.71 -5.79 -5.51
N SER A 188 20.38 -6.67 -6.29
CA SER A 188 20.02 -6.93 -7.68
C SER A 188 18.63 -7.55 -7.80
N ILE A 189 17.90 -7.17 -8.83
CA ILE A 189 16.58 -7.73 -9.12
C ILE A 189 16.77 -9.09 -9.81
N ALA A 190 16.67 -10.16 -9.04
CA ALA A 190 16.62 -11.52 -9.59
C ALA A 190 15.24 -11.82 -10.20
N PHE A 191 15.13 -11.88 -11.52
CA PHE A 191 13.88 -12.17 -12.25
C PHE A 191 13.56 -13.66 -12.32
N SER A 192 14.59 -14.49 -12.43
CA SER A 192 14.52 -15.94 -12.56
C SER A 192 13.91 -16.64 -11.33
N SER A 193 14.10 -16.08 -10.14
CA SER A 193 13.63 -16.65 -8.87
C SER A 193 12.22 -16.19 -8.46
N ARG A 194 11.63 -15.25 -9.21
CA ARG A 194 10.38 -14.60 -8.79
C ARG A 194 9.16 -15.30 -9.38
N PRO A 195 8.21 -15.75 -8.53
CA PRO A 195 6.91 -16.15 -9.04
C PRO A 195 6.26 -14.92 -9.68
N GLN A 196 5.93 -15.03 -10.97
CA GLN A 196 5.18 -13.97 -11.62
C GLN A 196 3.82 -13.86 -10.94
N PRO A 197 3.37 -12.64 -10.57
CA PRO A 197 2.02 -12.47 -10.09
C PRO A 197 1.08 -12.96 -11.19
N GLY A 198 0.36 -14.05 -10.92
CA GLY A 198 -0.56 -14.62 -11.90
C GLY A 198 -1.56 -13.55 -12.36
N PRO A 199 -2.08 -13.65 -13.60
CA PRO A 199 -3.03 -12.67 -14.14
C PRO A 199 -4.27 -12.51 -13.25
N LYS A 200 -4.63 -13.56 -12.50
CA LYS A 200 -5.76 -13.59 -11.55
C LYS A 200 -5.40 -13.23 -10.11
N GLY A 201 -4.12 -13.01 -9.80
CA GLY A 201 -3.64 -12.84 -8.42
C GLY A 201 -4.24 -11.64 -7.68
N GLY A 202 -4.94 -10.72 -8.35
CA GLY A 202 -5.61 -9.60 -7.70
C GLY A 202 -7.04 -9.86 -7.23
N ALA A 203 -7.71 -10.91 -7.72
CA ALA A 203 -9.04 -11.25 -7.24
C ALA A 203 -8.90 -11.98 -5.91
N LEU A 204 -9.30 -11.32 -4.81
CA LEU A 204 -9.25 -11.88 -3.45
C LEU A 204 -10.04 -13.18 -3.27
N MET A 205 -10.79 -13.64 -4.28
CA MET A 205 -11.57 -14.87 -4.23
C MET A 205 -11.45 -15.68 -5.52
N PRO A 206 -11.14 -16.99 -5.44
CA PRO A 206 -11.23 -17.90 -6.57
C PRO A 206 -12.68 -17.97 -7.06
N ARG A 207 -12.90 -17.70 -8.35
CA ARG A 207 -14.23 -17.77 -8.99
C ARG A 207 -14.66 -19.23 -9.16
N SER A 208 -15.86 -19.57 -8.68
CA SER A 208 -16.58 -20.75 -9.16
C SER A 208 -17.21 -20.45 -10.52
N PRO A 209 -17.08 -21.33 -11.54
CA PRO A 209 -17.74 -21.16 -12.84
C PRO A 209 -19.27 -21.09 -12.78
N GLU A 210 -19.88 -21.54 -11.67
CA GLU A 210 -21.33 -21.69 -11.54
C GLU A 210 -22.07 -20.38 -11.15
N ASP A 211 -21.34 -19.31 -10.80
CA ASP A 211 -21.92 -18.06 -10.24
C ASP A 211 -21.78 -16.80 -11.17
N ALA A 212 -21.71 -16.98 -12.48
CA ALA A 212 -21.35 -15.92 -13.44
C ALA A 212 -22.21 -14.63 -13.38
N ASP A 213 -23.51 -14.71 -13.08
CA ASP A 213 -24.38 -13.52 -13.00
C ASP A 213 -24.32 -12.82 -11.62
N SER A 214 -24.08 -13.57 -10.55
CA SER A 214 -23.81 -13.01 -9.21
C SER A 214 -22.47 -12.25 -9.19
N ASP A 215 -21.52 -12.71 -10.02
CA ASP A 215 -20.16 -12.17 -10.12
C ASP A 215 -20.14 -10.71 -10.60
N THR A 216 -20.96 -10.32 -11.58
CA THR A 216 -20.90 -8.94 -12.13
C THR A 216 -21.24 -7.88 -11.08
N HIS A 217 -22.26 -8.09 -10.25
CA HIS A 217 -22.62 -7.14 -9.20
C HIS A 217 -21.50 -7.04 -8.15
N GLN A 218 -20.90 -8.16 -7.77
CA GLN A 218 -19.80 -8.21 -6.81
C GLN A 218 -18.55 -7.47 -7.32
N LEU A 219 -18.21 -7.63 -8.61
CA LEU A 219 -17.10 -6.89 -9.22
C LEU A 219 -17.35 -5.38 -9.23
N LEU A 220 -18.58 -4.96 -9.52
CA LEU A 220 -18.97 -3.55 -9.44
C LEU A 220 -18.90 -3.02 -8.01
N MET A 221 -19.25 -3.82 -7.00
CA MET A 221 -19.07 -3.47 -5.60
C MET A 221 -17.58 -3.30 -5.25
N TYR A 222 -16.70 -4.21 -5.68
CA TYR A 222 -15.26 -4.07 -5.44
C TYR A 222 -14.67 -2.82 -6.11
N TYR A 223 -15.05 -2.55 -7.36
CA TYR A 223 -14.73 -1.29 -8.02
C TYR A 223 -15.18 -0.10 -7.15
N ALA A 224 -16.46 -0.08 -6.72
CA ALA A 224 -17.02 1.04 -5.97
C ALA A 224 -16.31 1.24 -4.62
N TYR A 225 -15.97 0.16 -3.91
CA TYR A 225 -15.23 0.24 -2.67
C TYR A 225 -13.82 0.79 -2.87
N GLU A 226 -13.06 0.30 -3.86
CA GLU A 226 -11.72 0.82 -4.11
C GLU A 226 -11.74 2.27 -4.54
N TYR A 227 -12.65 2.65 -5.44
CA TYR A 227 -12.84 4.04 -5.85
C TYR A 227 -13.13 4.95 -4.64
N MET A 228 -14.12 4.59 -3.84
CA MET A 228 -14.55 5.37 -2.67
C MET A 228 -13.47 5.44 -1.57
N ASN A 229 -12.69 4.38 -1.37
CA ASN A 229 -11.63 4.34 -0.36
C ASN A 229 -10.34 5.05 -0.82
N SER A 230 -10.19 5.27 -2.13
CA SER A 230 -9.10 6.06 -2.71
C SER A 230 -9.45 7.53 -2.92
N GLU A 231 -10.66 7.97 -2.58
CA GLU A 231 -11.01 9.40 -2.58
C GLU A 231 -10.32 10.13 -1.41
N PRO A 232 -9.61 11.26 -1.67
CA PRO A 232 -8.89 11.98 -0.63
C PRO A 232 -9.84 12.68 0.35
N TYR A 233 -9.52 12.62 1.65
CA TYR A 233 -10.35 13.19 2.70
C TYR A 233 -9.52 13.93 3.79
N PRO A 234 -9.98 15.08 4.32
CA PRO A 234 -9.25 15.81 5.36
C PRO A 234 -9.12 15.02 6.68
N MET A 235 -7.90 14.86 7.19
CA MET A 235 -7.61 14.00 8.35
C MET A 235 -8.07 14.56 9.71
N ALA A 236 -8.35 15.88 9.76
CA ALA A 236 -8.74 16.61 10.96
C ALA A 236 -10.19 17.15 10.92
N SER A 237 -11.01 16.72 9.96
CA SER A 237 -12.43 17.06 9.97
C SER A 237 -13.10 16.49 11.21
N SER A 238 -13.87 17.31 11.92
CA SER A 238 -14.71 16.83 13.01
C SER A 238 -15.79 15.89 12.45
N PRO A 239 -16.29 14.89 13.21
CA PRO A 239 -17.50 14.14 12.83
C PRO A 239 -18.74 15.02 12.57
N SER A 240 -18.73 16.28 13.05
CA SER A 240 -19.75 17.28 12.73
C SER A 240 -19.56 17.92 11.35
N ASP A 241 -18.30 18.00 10.90
CA ASP A 241 -17.94 18.42 9.55
C ASP A 241 -18.14 17.23 8.62
N LYS A 242 -19.35 16.66 8.61
CA LYS A 242 -19.77 15.71 7.58
C LYS A 242 -19.73 16.47 6.27
N ILE A 243 -18.54 16.59 5.69
CA ILE A 243 -18.35 16.85 4.28
C ILE A 243 -19.15 15.74 3.66
N ARG A 244 -20.34 16.10 3.17
CA ARG A 244 -21.20 15.17 2.46
C ARG A 244 -20.32 14.69 1.33
N ARG A 245 -19.93 13.41 1.37
CA ARG A 245 -19.53 12.74 0.15
C ARG A 245 -20.64 13.07 -0.85
N PRO A 246 -20.29 13.51 -2.07
CA PRO A 246 -21.29 13.93 -3.03
C PRO A 246 -22.29 12.81 -3.32
N TYR A 247 -21.89 11.57 -3.09
CA TYR A 247 -22.64 10.35 -3.36
C TYR A 247 -22.65 9.42 -2.15
N SER A 248 -23.78 8.76 -1.90
CA SER A 248 -23.80 7.55 -1.08
C SER A 248 -23.11 6.39 -1.83
N PHE A 249 -22.81 5.30 -1.13
CA PHE A 249 -22.26 4.10 -1.78
C PHE A 249 -23.20 3.57 -2.88
N GLU A 250 -24.51 3.60 -2.64
CA GLU A 250 -25.52 3.17 -3.62
C GLU A 250 -25.53 4.06 -4.86
N ASP A 251 -25.45 5.38 -4.67
CA ASP A 251 -25.38 6.33 -5.79
C ASP A 251 -24.13 6.07 -6.65
N LEU A 252 -22.98 5.86 -6.00
CA LEU A 252 -21.73 5.54 -6.68
C LEU A 252 -21.83 4.23 -7.46
N LEU A 253 -22.43 3.19 -6.86
CA LEU A 253 -22.62 1.90 -7.51
C LEU A 253 -23.54 2.02 -8.75
N ILE A 254 -24.61 2.81 -8.65
CA ILE A 254 -25.49 3.12 -9.80
C ILE A 254 -24.72 3.84 -10.90
N MET A 255 -23.90 4.85 -10.56
CA MET A 255 -23.07 5.56 -11.53
C MET A 255 -22.07 4.64 -12.24
N ILE A 256 -21.37 3.78 -11.50
CA ILE A 256 -20.40 2.83 -12.08
C ILE A 256 -21.13 1.81 -12.97
N LYS A 257 -22.27 1.28 -12.52
CA LYS A 257 -23.10 0.37 -13.33
C LYS A 257 -23.55 1.03 -14.62
N TYR A 258 -24.03 2.28 -14.55
CA TYR A 258 -24.41 3.05 -15.73
C TYR A 258 -23.20 3.24 -16.67
N ARG A 259 -22.08 3.74 -16.15
CA ARG A 259 -20.87 4.00 -16.94
C ARG A 259 -20.32 2.74 -17.61
N THR A 260 -20.32 1.61 -16.91
CA THR A 260 -19.88 0.33 -17.48
C THR A 260 -20.88 -0.20 -18.50
N THR A 261 -22.19 0.00 -18.30
CA THR A 261 -23.20 -0.42 -19.28
C THR A 261 -23.14 0.37 -20.59
N PHE A 262 -22.89 1.69 -20.53
CA PHE A 262 -23.01 2.58 -21.69
C PHE A 262 -21.68 2.96 -22.35
N MET A 263 -20.53 2.71 -21.70
CA MET A 263 -19.21 2.99 -22.27
C MET A 263 -18.39 1.71 -22.34
N THR A 264 -17.90 1.39 -23.54
CA THR A 264 -16.94 0.31 -23.79
C THR A 264 -15.58 0.63 -23.19
N LEU A 265 -14.77 -0.39 -22.89
CA LEU A 265 -13.41 -0.19 -22.41
C LEU A 265 -12.57 0.59 -23.44
N GLU A 266 -12.75 0.37 -24.74
CA GLU A 266 -12.04 1.06 -25.81
C GLU A 266 -12.36 2.56 -25.83
N GLN A 267 -13.61 2.95 -25.57
CA GLN A 267 -13.98 4.37 -25.43
C GLN A 267 -13.28 5.00 -24.22
N VAL A 268 -13.31 4.34 -23.07
CA VAL A 268 -12.66 4.81 -21.85
C VAL A 268 -11.14 4.91 -22.03
N LYS A 269 -10.52 3.94 -22.71
CA LYS A 269 -9.09 3.96 -23.05
C LYS A 269 -8.75 5.15 -23.95
N ARG A 270 -9.56 5.45 -24.97
CA ARG A 270 -9.36 6.63 -25.83
C ARG A 270 -9.43 7.93 -25.05
N GLU A 271 -10.39 8.08 -24.14
CA GLU A 271 -10.50 9.25 -23.25
C GLU A 271 -9.28 9.38 -22.33
N ALA A 272 -8.83 8.26 -21.76
CA ALA A 272 -7.62 8.21 -20.96
C ALA A 272 -6.36 8.59 -21.77
N ASP A 273 -6.27 8.15 -23.03
CA ASP A 273 -5.13 8.40 -23.91
C ASP A 273 -5.04 9.86 -24.39
N ILE A 274 -6.16 10.60 -24.37
CA ILE A 274 -6.18 12.07 -24.62
C ILE A 274 -5.95 12.89 -23.34
N GLY A 275 -5.73 12.25 -22.19
CA GLY A 275 -5.38 12.90 -20.92
C GLY A 275 -6.51 13.02 -19.88
N ASP A 276 -7.65 12.33 -20.06
CA ASP A 276 -8.67 12.29 -19.02
C ASP A 276 -8.24 11.34 -17.88
N GLY A 277 -7.82 11.92 -16.75
CA GLY A 277 -7.38 11.18 -15.57
C GLY A 277 -8.46 10.32 -14.91
N VAL A 278 -9.74 10.71 -15.01
CA VAL A 278 -10.85 9.92 -14.45
C VAL A 278 -11.13 8.71 -15.34
N ALA A 279 -11.10 8.89 -16.66
CA ALA A 279 -11.17 7.77 -17.60
C ALA A 279 -9.99 6.81 -17.46
N ALA A 280 -8.79 7.33 -17.19
CA ALA A 280 -7.61 6.50 -16.90
C ALA A 280 -7.78 5.65 -15.62
N ILE A 281 -8.38 6.21 -14.57
CA ILE A 281 -8.72 5.42 -13.36
C ILE A 281 -9.80 4.37 -13.67
N ASP A 282 -10.84 4.72 -14.43
CA ASP A 282 -11.90 3.78 -14.84
C ASP A 282 -11.30 2.61 -15.65
N ALA A 283 -10.48 2.90 -16.67
CA ALA A 283 -9.76 1.88 -17.43
C ALA A 283 -8.90 0.99 -16.52
N GLY A 284 -8.16 1.61 -15.59
CA GLY A 284 -7.33 0.91 -14.61
C GLY A 284 -8.12 -0.08 -13.77
N LEU A 285 -9.27 0.33 -13.22
CA LEU A 285 -10.12 -0.51 -12.39
C LEU A 285 -10.84 -1.60 -13.18
N ARG A 286 -11.34 -1.32 -14.39
CA ARG A 286 -11.95 -2.35 -15.25
C ARG A 286 -10.97 -3.45 -15.61
N LEU A 287 -9.75 -3.07 -16.01
CA LEU A 287 -8.67 -4.01 -16.32
C LEU A 287 -8.22 -4.81 -15.09
N LYS A 288 -8.31 -4.23 -13.89
CA LYS A 288 -7.99 -4.93 -12.64
C LYS A 288 -9.01 -6.01 -12.30
N TYR A 289 -10.30 -5.70 -12.45
CA TYR A 289 -11.41 -6.59 -12.03
C TYR A 289 -12.00 -7.44 -13.17
N GLY A 290 -11.64 -7.17 -14.42
CA GLY A 290 -12.20 -7.85 -15.59
C GLY A 290 -13.65 -7.44 -15.87
N ILE A 291 -13.99 -6.16 -15.67
CA ILE A 291 -15.34 -5.66 -15.92
C ILE A 291 -15.49 -5.39 -17.42
N GLN A 292 -16.21 -6.29 -18.11
CA GLN A 292 -16.39 -6.29 -19.58
C GLN A 292 -15.08 -6.42 -20.36
N CYS A 293 -14.04 -6.99 -19.75
CA CYS A 293 -12.76 -7.24 -20.40
C CYS A 293 -12.02 -8.38 -19.69
N GLU A 294 -10.96 -8.87 -20.32
CA GLU A 294 -10.00 -9.72 -19.61
C GLU A 294 -9.22 -8.91 -18.58
N THR A 295 -8.85 -9.56 -17.48
CA THR A 295 -8.01 -8.94 -16.47
C THR A 295 -6.60 -8.73 -17.02
N ASP A 296 -6.09 -7.51 -16.95
CA ASP A 296 -4.72 -7.18 -17.32
C ASP A 296 -4.10 -6.29 -16.26
N ARG A 297 -3.31 -6.91 -15.38
CA ARG A 297 -2.66 -6.25 -14.25
C ARG A 297 -1.67 -5.17 -14.73
N PHE A 298 -0.94 -5.42 -15.81
CA PHE A 298 0.09 -4.51 -16.31
C PHE A 298 -0.54 -3.28 -16.96
N LEU A 299 -1.52 -3.49 -17.84
CA LEU A 299 -2.22 -2.40 -18.49
C LEU A 299 -3.05 -1.59 -17.47
N SER A 300 -3.63 -2.24 -16.46
CA SER A 300 -4.26 -1.57 -15.32
C SER A 300 -3.32 -0.57 -14.66
N ARG A 301 -2.10 -1.00 -14.31
CA ARG A 301 -1.07 -0.11 -13.74
C ARG A 301 -0.70 1.02 -14.67
N SER A 302 -0.51 0.74 -15.96
CA SER A 302 -0.14 1.75 -16.94
C SER A 302 -1.16 2.88 -17.00
N TYR A 303 -2.47 2.56 -16.98
CA TYR A 303 -3.51 3.58 -16.93
C TYR A 303 -3.57 4.32 -15.58
N LEU A 304 -3.40 3.63 -14.45
CA LEU A 304 -3.29 4.31 -13.15
C LEU A 304 -2.10 5.27 -13.09
N LEU A 305 -0.95 4.89 -13.67
CA LEU A 305 0.22 5.77 -13.75
C LEU A 305 0.01 6.97 -14.65
N LYS A 306 -0.73 6.83 -15.77
CA LYS A 306 -1.12 7.98 -16.60
C LYS A 306 -1.85 9.03 -15.76
N ALA A 307 -2.85 8.62 -14.98
CA ALA A 307 -3.57 9.53 -14.09
C ALA A 307 -2.71 10.10 -12.96
N ALA A 308 -1.80 9.30 -12.38
CA ALA A 308 -0.97 9.70 -11.24
C ALA A 308 0.11 10.74 -11.64
N LEU A 309 0.75 10.53 -12.78
CA LEU A 309 1.93 11.27 -13.21
C LEU A 309 1.62 12.46 -14.13
N ASP A 310 0.43 12.54 -14.73
CA ASP A 310 0.05 13.69 -15.57
C ASP A 310 -0.28 14.92 -14.71
N GLU A 311 0.54 15.96 -14.83
CA GLU A 311 0.38 17.21 -14.09
C GLU A 311 -0.86 18.03 -14.49
N LYS A 312 -1.46 17.75 -15.67
CA LYS A 312 -2.69 18.39 -16.12
C LYS A 312 -3.93 17.84 -15.42
N VAL A 313 -3.82 16.63 -14.88
CA VAL A 313 -4.90 15.99 -14.12
C VAL A 313 -5.01 16.64 -12.74
N SER A 314 -6.24 16.78 -12.24
CA SER A 314 -6.49 17.39 -10.93
C SER A 314 -5.71 16.68 -9.82
N ALA A 315 -5.28 17.43 -8.79
CA ALA A 315 -4.55 16.85 -7.66
C ALA A 315 -5.35 15.75 -6.93
N GLU A 316 -6.68 15.89 -6.88
CA GLU A 316 -7.58 14.90 -6.28
C GLU A 316 -7.55 13.58 -7.06
N THR A 317 -7.70 13.65 -8.38
CA THR A 317 -7.62 12.49 -9.27
C THR A 317 -6.23 11.86 -9.24
N ARG A 318 -5.15 12.66 -9.24
CA ARG A 318 -3.78 12.17 -9.10
C ARG A 318 -3.58 11.45 -7.76
N SER A 319 -4.02 12.05 -6.65
CA SER A 319 -3.94 11.43 -5.31
C SER A 319 -4.71 10.10 -5.26
N MET A 320 -5.89 10.05 -5.87
CA MET A 320 -6.69 8.83 -5.99
C MET A 320 -5.96 7.75 -6.79
N ALA A 321 -5.35 8.10 -7.93
CA ALA A 321 -4.57 7.16 -8.73
C ALA A 321 -3.35 6.62 -7.97
N HIS A 322 -2.61 7.49 -7.27
CA HIS A 322 -1.53 7.09 -6.37
C HIS A 322 -2.04 6.13 -5.27
N SER A 323 -3.18 6.42 -4.65
CA SER A 323 -3.80 5.55 -3.64
C SER A 323 -4.17 4.16 -4.18
N LEU A 324 -4.72 4.08 -5.39
CA LEU A 324 -5.03 2.80 -6.05
C LEU A 324 -3.77 1.97 -6.35
N LEU A 325 -2.67 2.64 -6.70
CA LEU A 325 -1.39 1.98 -6.95
C LEU A 325 -0.83 1.30 -5.69
N VAL A 326 -1.09 1.83 -4.48
CA VAL A 326 -0.67 1.20 -3.22
C VAL A 326 -1.16 -0.25 -3.14
N PHE A 327 -2.46 -0.46 -3.35
CA PHE A 327 -3.03 -1.80 -3.37
C PHE A 327 -2.62 -2.58 -4.61
N TRP A 328 -2.40 -1.92 -5.74
CA TRP A 328 -1.89 -2.61 -6.92
C TRP A 328 -0.52 -3.26 -6.66
N TYR A 329 0.40 -2.63 -5.92
CA TYR A 329 1.71 -3.24 -5.59
C TYR A 329 1.64 -4.32 -4.51
N THR A 330 0.67 -4.21 -3.59
CA THR A 330 0.62 -5.03 -2.37
C THR A 330 -0.41 -6.16 -2.40
N ALA A 331 -1.46 -6.04 -3.22
CA ALA A 331 -2.53 -7.01 -3.30
C ALA A 331 -2.11 -8.30 -4.03
N GLY A 332 -2.63 -9.43 -3.54
CA GLY A 332 -2.50 -10.72 -4.20
C GLY A 332 -1.29 -11.55 -3.81
N ARG A 333 -0.62 -11.21 -2.71
CA ARG A 333 0.63 -11.86 -2.28
C ARG A 333 0.41 -12.48 -0.91
N THR A 334 0.39 -13.81 -0.87
CA THR A 334 -0.06 -14.59 0.29
C THR A 334 1.02 -14.84 1.33
N SER A 335 2.32 -14.66 1.02
CA SER A 335 3.36 -15.00 2.01
C SER A 335 4.63 -14.14 2.01
N ASP A 336 5.00 -13.42 0.95
CA ASP A 336 6.12 -12.47 0.98
C ASP A 336 5.91 -11.37 -0.08
N VAL A 337 5.79 -10.11 0.33
CA VAL A 337 5.81 -8.97 -0.60
C VAL A 337 7.26 -8.52 -0.72
N ASP A 338 7.79 -8.54 -1.94
CA ASP A 338 9.13 -8.04 -2.25
C ASP A 338 9.35 -6.60 -1.74
N SER A 339 10.53 -6.34 -1.18
CA SER A 339 10.94 -5.06 -0.60
C SER A 339 10.79 -3.90 -1.59
N ARG A 340 11.07 -4.14 -2.87
CA ARG A 340 10.87 -3.19 -3.97
C ARG A 340 9.40 -2.79 -4.15
N ASP A 341 8.49 -3.76 -4.14
CA ASP A 341 7.05 -3.48 -4.31
C ASP A 341 6.48 -2.76 -3.07
N ILE A 342 6.92 -3.14 -1.87
CA ILE A 342 6.60 -2.39 -0.65
C ILE A 342 7.09 -0.95 -0.78
N SER A 343 8.34 -0.74 -1.18
CA SER A 343 8.92 0.60 -1.31
C SER A 343 8.18 1.46 -2.35
N ALA A 344 7.81 0.87 -3.49
CA ALA A 344 6.98 1.55 -4.49
C ALA A 344 5.58 1.89 -3.94
N ALA A 345 4.93 0.96 -3.23
CA ALA A 345 3.64 1.21 -2.59
C ALA A 345 3.71 2.35 -1.57
N ILE A 346 4.77 2.40 -0.75
CA ILE A 346 4.95 3.47 0.23
C ILE A 346 5.21 4.81 -0.47
N TYR A 347 6.00 4.86 -1.53
CA TYR A 347 6.14 6.07 -2.33
C TYR A 347 4.79 6.58 -2.84
N HIS A 348 3.98 5.71 -3.46
CA HIS A 348 2.66 6.12 -3.94
C HIS A 348 1.75 6.58 -2.81
N ALA A 349 1.82 5.94 -1.65
CA ALA A 349 1.04 6.34 -0.48
C ALA A 349 1.48 7.72 0.06
N ASP A 350 2.78 8.01 0.10
CA ASP A 350 3.33 9.30 0.51
C ASP A 350 2.95 10.42 -0.48
N GLU A 351 3.07 10.15 -1.78
CA GLU A 351 2.68 11.06 -2.86
C GLU A 351 1.17 11.36 -2.86
N ALA A 352 0.33 10.36 -2.61
CA ALA A 352 -1.11 10.56 -2.49
C ALA A 352 -1.45 11.58 -1.39
N VAL A 353 -0.77 11.51 -0.24
CA VAL A 353 -0.95 12.48 0.87
C VAL A 353 -0.38 13.85 0.48
N ARG A 354 0.83 13.88 -0.07
CA ARG A 354 1.53 15.11 -0.45
C ARG A 354 0.69 15.92 -1.44
N ILE A 355 0.28 15.29 -2.54
CA ILE A 355 -0.48 15.94 -3.62
C ILE A 355 -1.84 16.44 -3.11
N ALA A 356 -2.59 15.61 -2.37
CA ALA A 356 -3.90 16.02 -1.84
C ALA A 356 -3.79 17.16 -0.81
N SER A 357 -2.68 17.23 -0.07
CA SER A 357 -2.47 18.28 0.94
C SER A 357 -1.92 19.59 0.38
N GLN A 358 -1.37 19.60 -0.85
CA GLN A 358 -0.77 20.80 -1.45
C GLN A 358 -1.79 21.87 -1.83
N ASN A 359 -3.00 21.48 -2.19
CA ASN A 359 -4.07 22.40 -2.57
C ASN A 359 -4.73 23.11 -1.37
N ASP A 360 -4.45 22.66 -0.14
CA ASP A 360 -5.02 23.23 1.07
C ASP A 360 -4.12 24.36 1.62
N HIS A 361 -4.08 25.47 0.88
CA HIS A 361 -3.14 26.60 1.01
C HIS A 361 -3.17 27.39 2.35
N GLY A 362 -3.73 26.85 3.42
CA GLY A 362 -3.68 27.53 4.72
C GLY A 362 -4.13 26.72 5.92
N SER A 363 -4.70 25.52 5.75
CA SER A 363 -5.32 24.83 6.89
C SER A 363 -4.32 24.03 7.75
N HIS A 364 -3.09 23.80 7.29
CA HIS A 364 -2.15 22.81 7.85
C HIS A 364 -2.77 21.40 8.03
N ARG A 365 -3.95 21.13 7.44
CA ARG A 365 -4.62 19.82 7.53
C ARG A 365 -4.05 18.94 6.44
N LEU A 366 -3.59 17.76 6.84
CA LEU A 366 -3.24 16.74 5.87
C LEU A 366 -4.53 16.12 5.33
N VAL A 367 -4.50 15.82 4.03
CA VAL A 367 -5.55 15.11 3.32
C VAL A 367 -4.97 13.75 2.94
N ALA A 368 -5.69 12.67 3.25
CA ALA A 368 -5.29 11.32 2.89
C ALA A 368 -6.50 10.48 2.53
N THR A 369 -6.27 9.41 1.78
CA THR A 369 -7.31 8.46 1.40
C THR A 369 -7.44 7.37 2.47
N ALA A 370 -8.61 6.74 2.59
CA ALA A 370 -8.81 5.65 3.55
C ALA A 370 -7.85 4.48 3.27
N ASN A 371 -7.64 4.17 2.00
CA ASN A 371 -6.71 3.14 1.53
C ASN A 371 -5.27 3.40 1.99
N VAL A 372 -4.77 4.63 1.85
CA VAL A 372 -3.44 5.01 2.30
C VAL A 372 -3.29 4.90 3.82
N ILE A 373 -4.30 5.30 4.59
CA ILE A 373 -4.25 5.23 6.06
C ILE A 373 -4.34 3.80 6.56
N LEU A 374 -5.15 2.96 5.92
CA LEU A 374 -5.19 1.54 6.20
C LEU A 374 -3.82 0.92 5.96
N PHE A 375 -3.24 1.12 4.77
CA PHE A 375 -1.90 0.63 4.43
C PHE A 375 -0.82 1.14 5.39
N ALA A 376 -0.85 2.43 5.75
CA ALA A 376 0.09 3.01 6.70
C ALA A 376 0.02 2.29 8.07
N ARG A 377 -1.18 1.97 8.54
CA ARG A 377 -1.40 1.30 9.83
C ARG A 377 -1.05 -0.18 9.80
N THR A 378 -1.38 -0.88 8.71
CA THR A 378 -1.21 -2.34 8.63
C THR A 378 0.19 -2.75 8.18
N THR A 379 0.88 -1.90 7.44
CA THR A 379 2.17 -2.23 6.82
C THR A 379 3.29 -1.31 7.29
N VAL A 380 3.14 0.01 7.12
CA VAL A 380 4.23 0.96 7.38
C VAL A 380 4.56 1.08 8.86
N GLU A 381 3.54 1.25 9.71
CA GLU A 381 3.71 1.41 11.16
C GLU A 381 4.37 0.17 11.81
N PRO A 382 3.97 -1.07 11.52
CA PRO A 382 4.67 -2.26 12.01
C PRO A 382 6.14 -2.34 11.54
N LEU A 383 6.43 -1.95 10.30
CA LEU A 383 7.80 -1.94 9.76
C LEU A 383 8.70 -0.94 10.50
N ILE A 384 8.17 0.26 10.76
CA ILE A 384 8.85 1.32 11.52
C ILE A 384 9.03 0.91 12.98
N ASN A 385 7.95 0.50 13.67
CA ASN A 385 7.97 0.24 15.11
C ASN A 385 8.83 -0.96 15.49
N ARG A 386 8.98 -1.94 14.58
CA ARG A 386 9.87 -3.09 14.78
C ARG A 386 11.31 -2.80 14.35
N LEU A 387 11.61 -1.57 13.90
CA LEU A 387 12.90 -1.16 13.33
C LEU A 387 13.40 -2.11 12.23
N LYS A 388 12.49 -2.77 11.51
CA LYS A 388 12.87 -3.69 10.43
C LYS A 388 13.39 -2.93 9.21
N VAL A 389 12.83 -1.75 8.96
CA VAL A 389 13.15 -0.92 7.78
C VAL A 389 13.17 0.56 8.22
N PRO A 390 14.22 1.01 8.93
CA PRO A 390 14.24 2.35 9.50
C PRO A 390 14.32 3.47 8.45
N GLU A 391 14.85 3.18 7.26
CA GLU A 391 14.85 4.07 6.08
C GLU A 391 13.46 4.63 5.71
N LEU A 392 12.37 3.94 6.08
CA LEU A 392 11.01 4.44 5.86
C LEU A 392 10.74 5.78 6.55
N LEU A 393 11.43 6.06 7.66
CA LEU A 393 11.31 7.34 8.37
C LEU A 393 11.93 8.51 7.59
N ILE A 394 12.87 8.21 6.69
CA ILE A 394 13.60 9.23 5.91
C ILE A 394 12.81 9.58 4.66
N HIS A 395 12.38 8.56 3.91
CA HIS A 395 11.79 8.74 2.60
C HIS A 395 10.33 9.21 2.64
N PHE A 396 9.55 8.83 3.65
CA PHE A 396 8.09 8.90 3.57
C PHE A 396 7.46 9.70 4.71
N LYS A 397 7.76 11.00 4.71
CA LYS A 397 7.40 11.91 5.80
C LYS A 397 5.90 12.24 5.82
N TRP A 398 5.23 12.29 4.67
CA TRP A 398 3.83 12.70 4.58
C TRP A 398 2.90 11.62 5.10
N ILE A 399 3.10 10.37 4.72
CA ILE A 399 2.27 9.26 5.18
C ILE A 399 2.40 9.07 6.70
N VAL A 400 3.62 9.19 7.26
CA VAL A 400 3.85 9.08 8.71
C VAL A 400 3.17 10.23 9.45
N LYS A 401 3.25 11.46 8.92
CA LYS A 401 2.54 12.60 9.52
C LYS A 401 1.03 12.43 9.45
N ALA A 402 0.48 11.97 8.33
CA ALA A 402 -0.95 11.73 8.16
C ALA A 402 -1.45 10.64 9.11
N LEU A 403 -0.68 9.56 9.30
CA LEU A 403 -1.01 8.51 10.27
C LEU A 403 -1.00 9.05 11.71
N LYS A 404 0.02 9.82 12.10
CA LYS A 404 0.08 10.47 13.42
C LYS A 404 -1.12 11.40 13.64
N GLN A 405 -1.46 12.22 12.64
CA GLN A 405 -2.63 13.10 12.70
C GLN A 405 -3.92 12.29 12.84
N ARG A 406 -4.07 11.20 12.08
CA ARG A 406 -5.24 10.31 12.23
C ARG A 406 -5.36 9.76 13.63
N ASN A 407 -4.26 9.25 14.16
CA ASN A 407 -4.22 8.63 15.48
C ASN A 407 -4.54 9.67 16.57
N ALA A 408 -4.07 10.91 16.42
CA ALA A 408 -4.43 12.03 17.29
C ALA A 408 -5.93 12.37 17.20
N THR A 409 -6.49 12.52 16.00
CA THR A 409 -7.93 12.77 15.79
C THR A 409 -8.76 11.64 16.39
N THR A 410 -8.40 10.39 16.11
CA THR A 410 -9.05 9.18 16.64
C THR A 410 -9.04 9.16 18.16
N ARG A 411 -7.93 9.56 18.78
CA ARG A 411 -7.79 9.67 20.24
C ARG A 411 -8.70 10.76 20.82
N LEU A 412 -8.80 11.92 20.17
CA LEU A 412 -9.68 13.00 20.61
C LEU A 412 -11.16 12.63 20.49
N GLU A 413 -11.56 12.00 19.38
CA GLU A 413 -12.91 11.45 19.17
C GLU A 413 -13.28 10.47 20.29
N ARG A 414 -12.37 9.56 20.59
CA ARG A 414 -12.53 8.59 21.68
C ARG A 414 -12.72 9.28 23.04
N LEU A 415 -11.85 10.22 23.39
CA LEU A 415 -11.98 10.98 24.64
C LEU A 415 -13.28 11.79 24.71
N ALA A 416 -13.81 12.23 23.57
CA ALA A 416 -15.10 12.92 23.52
C ALA A 416 -16.28 11.96 23.75
N VAL A 417 -16.22 10.74 23.19
CA VAL A 417 -17.21 9.68 23.45
C VAL A 417 -17.16 9.24 24.91
N GLU A 418 -15.99 8.97 25.47
CA GLU A 418 -15.80 8.60 26.88
C GLU A 418 -16.35 9.70 27.81
N ARG A 419 -16.09 10.99 27.52
CA ARG A 419 -16.69 12.11 28.27
C ARG A 419 -18.22 12.16 28.17
N LYS A 420 -18.79 11.83 27.01
CA LYS A 420 -20.27 11.75 26.85
C LYS A 420 -20.85 10.59 27.65
N MET A 421 -20.17 9.45 27.67
CA MET A 421 -20.55 8.26 28.45
C MET A 421 -20.50 8.54 29.94
N MET A 422 -19.40 9.11 30.45
CA MET A 422 -19.24 9.46 31.87
C MET A 422 -20.30 10.46 32.36
N LYS A 423 -20.73 11.40 31.50
CA LYS A 423 -21.79 12.36 31.85
C LYS A 423 -23.17 11.72 32.00
N LYS A 424 -23.45 10.61 31.30
CA LYS A 424 -24.77 9.95 31.27
C LYS A 424 -24.62 8.43 31.13
N PRO A 425 -24.06 7.73 32.13
CA PRO A 425 -23.72 6.30 32.01
C PRO A 425 -24.94 5.44 31.65
N ASN A 426 -26.09 5.70 32.28
CA ASN A 426 -27.34 4.94 32.06
C ASN A 426 -27.90 5.02 30.63
N ARG A 427 -27.44 6.00 29.83
CA ARG A 427 -27.86 6.17 28.44
C ARG A 427 -27.04 5.32 27.47
N TYR A 428 -25.80 5.01 27.82
CA TYR A 428 -24.83 4.36 26.92
C TYR A 428 -24.46 2.96 27.39
N ARG A 429 -25.02 2.49 28.51
CA ARG A 429 -24.76 1.17 29.07
C ARG A 429 -26.05 0.41 29.27
N CYS A 430 -26.01 -0.90 29.04
CA CYS A 430 -27.11 -1.78 29.37
C CYS A 430 -27.31 -1.79 30.90
N ALA A 431 -28.53 -1.54 31.36
CA ALA A 431 -28.86 -1.48 32.78
C ALA A 431 -28.89 -2.85 33.47
N ASN A 432 -29.00 -3.94 32.70
CA ASN A 432 -28.89 -5.29 33.25
C ASN A 432 -27.47 -5.52 33.81
N VAL A 433 -27.38 -5.81 35.12
CA VAL A 433 -26.16 -5.80 35.96
C VAL A 433 -25.01 -6.63 35.37
N ASP A 434 -25.31 -7.74 34.71
CA ASP A 434 -24.29 -8.66 34.15
C ASP A 434 -24.14 -8.56 32.63
N CYS A 435 -24.79 -7.58 31.99
CA CYS A 435 -24.77 -7.49 30.54
C CYS A 435 -23.52 -6.78 30.01
N GLU A 436 -23.08 -5.74 30.72
CA GLU A 436 -21.91 -4.90 30.42
C GLU A 436 -21.80 -4.33 29.01
N ILE A 437 -22.84 -4.46 28.20
CA ILE A 437 -22.86 -3.91 26.85
C ILE A 437 -22.90 -2.39 26.92
N GLU A 438 -22.00 -1.78 26.18
CA GLU A 438 -21.94 -0.34 25.98
C GLU A 438 -22.29 0.00 24.53
N ALA A 439 -22.88 1.17 24.30
CA ALA A 439 -23.14 1.70 22.98
C ALA A 439 -22.57 3.11 22.88
N ASP A 440 -21.96 3.44 21.74
CA ASP A 440 -21.44 4.79 21.52
C ASP A 440 -22.52 5.85 21.31
N THR A 441 -23.74 5.43 20.95
CA THR A 441 -24.90 6.28 20.83
C THR A 441 -26.06 5.73 21.65
N GLY A 442 -26.67 6.58 22.48
CA GLY A 442 -27.81 6.18 23.30
C GLY A 442 -29.10 5.90 22.53
N LYS A 443 -29.07 5.86 21.19
CA LYS A 443 -30.18 5.41 20.34
C LYS A 443 -30.13 3.91 20.07
N MET A 444 -28.97 3.27 20.28
CA MET A 444 -28.78 1.84 20.02
C MET A 444 -29.32 0.95 21.12
N LEU A 445 -29.60 1.52 22.29
CA LEU A 445 -30.15 0.81 23.42
C LEU A 445 -31.64 1.17 23.56
N TYR A 446 -32.44 0.15 23.82
CA TYR A 446 -33.87 0.28 24.10
C TYR A 446 -34.08 0.92 25.47
N GLN A 447 -34.85 2.00 25.54
CA GLN A 447 -35.18 2.64 26.81
C GLN A 447 -36.46 2.06 27.41
N CYS A 448 -36.58 2.06 28.74
CA CYS A 448 -37.82 1.71 29.43
C CYS A 448 -39.01 2.57 28.93
N SER A 449 -40.20 1.98 28.74
CA SER A 449 -41.41 2.71 28.34
C SER A 449 -42.11 3.44 29.50
N GLY A 450 -41.64 3.28 30.74
CA GLY A 450 -42.27 3.86 31.93
C GLY A 450 -42.12 5.39 32.07
N LYS A 451 -42.69 5.92 33.17
CA LYS A 451 -42.82 7.37 33.45
C LYS A 451 -41.60 8.01 34.12
N CYS A 452 -40.49 7.29 34.28
CA CYS A 452 -39.25 7.84 34.83
C CYS A 452 -38.67 8.96 33.96
N ASP A 453 -37.91 9.85 34.61
CA ASP A 453 -37.25 10.99 33.95
C ASP A 453 -36.30 10.51 32.84
N ARG A 454 -36.26 11.23 31.71
CA ARG A 454 -35.56 10.81 30.49
C ARG A 454 -34.06 10.57 30.69
N ASP A 455 -33.44 11.30 31.60
CA ASP A 455 -32.02 11.21 31.96
C ASP A 455 -31.71 10.05 32.92
N LYS A 456 -32.70 9.60 33.69
CA LYS A 456 -32.60 8.47 34.63
C LYS A 456 -33.14 7.15 34.07
N LYS A 457 -33.75 7.21 32.90
CA LYS A 457 -34.37 6.06 32.24
C LYS A 457 -33.29 5.03 31.84
N PRO A 458 -33.38 3.78 32.31
CA PRO A 458 -32.42 2.73 31.97
C PRO A 458 -32.51 2.39 30.49
N SER A 459 -31.38 1.95 29.94
CA SER A 459 -31.24 1.54 28.55
C SER A 459 -30.80 0.07 28.48
N TYR A 460 -31.27 -0.69 27.50
CA TYR A 460 -31.05 -2.13 27.38
C TYR A 460 -30.61 -2.49 25.95
N CYS A 461 -29.67 -3.41 25.79
CA CYS A 461 -29.13 -3.73 24.46
C CYS A 461 -30.12 -4.49 23.54
N GLY A 462 -31.21 -5.06 24.04
CA GLY A 462 -32.16 -5.80 23.22
C GLY A 462 -33.53 -5.94 23.86
N LYS A 463 -34.55 -6.20 23.03
CA LYS A 463 -35.91 -6.46 23.49
C LYS A 463 -35.99 -7.66 24.43
N ARG A 464 -35.10 -8.65 24.33
CA ARG A 464 -35.04 -9.76 25.30
C ARG A 464 -34.75 -9.28 26.72
N HIS A 465 -33.78 -8.38 26.90
CA HIS A 465 -33.54 -7.77 28.23
C HIS A 465 -34.67 -6.82 28.68
N VAL A 466 -35.54 -6.38 27.76
CA VAL A 466 -36.70 -5.53 28.09
C VAL A 466 -37.97 -6.34 28.35
N TYR A 467 -38.21 -7.43 27.61
CA TYR A 467 -39.51 -8.13 27.50
C TYR A 467 -39.43 -9.66 27.60
N LEU A 468 -38.26 -10.26 27.38
CA LEU A 468 -38.12 -11.69 27.09
C LEU A 468 -36.93 -12.28 27.87
N SER A 469 -37.07 -12.25 29.18
CA SER A 469 -36.72 -13.40 29.99
C SER A 469 -37.75 -13.48 31.11
N THR A 470 -38.04 -14.69 31.53
CA THR A 470 -38.90 -15.06 32.66
C THR A 470 -38.42 -14.51 34.01
N SER A 471 -37.53 -13.51 34.02
CA SER A 471 -37.21 -12.68 35.16
C SER A 471 -37.37 -11.20 34.79
N LEU A 472 -38.27 -10.55 35.52
CA LEU A 472 -38.25 -9.13 35.89
C LEU A 472 -36.92 -8.75 36.59
N ALA A 473 -35.76 -9.25 36.15
CA ALA A 473 -34.51 -9.20 36.89
C ALA A 473 -34.11 -7.75 37.18
N ASP A 474 -34.06 -6.93 36.14
CA ASP A 474 -33.85 -5.50 36.34
C ASP A 474 -35.16 -4.76 36.60
N TRP A 475 -36.32 -5.21 36.11
CA TRP A 475 -37.59 -4.51 36.40
C TRP A 475 -37.94 -4.50 37.89
N LYS A 476 -37.66 -5.57 38.66
CA LYS A 476 -37.84 -5.56 40.12
C LYS A 476 -36.99 -4.47 40.77
N ASN A 477 -35.78 -4.27 40.27
CA ASN A 477 -34.86 -3.23 40.74
C ASN A 477 -35.26 -1.84 40.24
N HIS A 478 -35.73 -1.71 38.99
CA HIS A 478 -36.07 -0.43 38.35
C HIS A 478 -37.48 0.07 38.71
N LYS A 479 -38.45 -0.82 38.94
CA LYS A 479 -39.86 -0.46 39.20
C LYS A 479 -40.02 0.58 40.32
N PRO A 480 -39.32 0.50 41.47
CA PRO A 480 -39.36 1.54 42.51
C PRO A 480 -38.91 2.93 42.04
N PHE A 481 -38.07 2.97 41.01
CA PHE A 481 -37.50 4.19 40.42
C PHE A 481 -38.19 4.59 39.12
N CYS A 482 -39.17 3.81 38.65
CA CYS A 482 -39.86 4.03 37.37
C CYS A 482 -40.99 5.08 37.48
N GLN A 483 -40.71 6.20 38.15
CA GLN A 483 -41.66 7.28 38.41
C GLN A 483 -40.97 8.66 38.32
N PRO A 484 -41.68 9.74 37.96
CA PRO A 484 -41.11 11.07 37.86
C PRO A 484 -40.45 11.52 39.17
N GLY A 485 -39.26 12.13 39.11
CA GLY A 485 -38.57 12.67 40.28
C GLY A 485 -37.87 11.64 41.19
N ALA A 486 -38.09 10.33 41.01
CA ALA A 486 -37.37 9.31 41.76
C ALA A 486 -35.84 9.38 41.50
N PRO A 487 -35.00 8.98 42.47
CA PRO A 487 -33.57 8.82 42.22
C PRO A 487 -33.36 7.78 41.12
N CYS A 488 -32.24 7.86 40.39
CA CYS A 488 -31.93 6.86 39.38
C CYS A 488 -31.73 5.50 40.05
N SER A 489 -32.20 4.40 39.44
CA SER A 489 -31.72 3.06 39.78
C SER A 489 -30.22 3.05 39.46
N VAL A 490 -29.39 3.24 40.49
CA VAL A 490 -27.95 3.45 40.32
C VAL A 490 -27.35 2.16 39.80
N ILE A 491 -26.82 2.19 38.58
CA ILE A 491 -25.81 1.23 38.17
C ILE A 491 -24.59 1.60 39.01
N GLU A 492 -24.14 0.71 39.90
CA GLU A 492 -22.92 0.97 40.66
C GLU A 492 -21.81 1.38 39.69
N PRO A 493 -21.09 2.49 39.98
CA PRO A 493 -20.00 2.93 39.12
C PRO A 493 -18.94 1.84 39.14
N ILE A 494 -18.96 1.01 38.11
CA ILE A 494 -17.99 -0.05 37.96
C ILE A 494 -16.61 0.60 37.87
N THR A 495 -15.75 0.24 38.82
CA THR A 495 -14.41 0.79 39.03
C THR A 495 -13.37 0.25 38.04
N TYR A 496 -13.76 -0.57 37.06
CA TYR A 496 -12.83 -1.01 36.03
C TYR A 496 -12.37 0.20 35.22
N SER A 497 -11.10 0.55 35.38
CA SER A 497 -10.42 1.50 34.52
C SER A 497 -10.32 0.89 33.13
N THR A 498 -11.34 1.10 32.29
CA THR A 498 -11.41 0.64 30.89
C THR A 498 -10.35 1.35 30.05
N SER A 499 -9.12 0.85 30.20
CA SER A 499 -7.94 1.35 29.55
C SER A 499 -7.83 0.70 28.17
N GLY A 500 -8.44 1.27 27.12
CA GLY A 500 -7.97 0.94 25.77
C GLY A 500 -8.95 0.80 24.60
N ALA A 501 -10.27 0.90 24.78
CA ALA A 501 -11.23 0.76 23.69
C ALA A 501 -11.00 1.71 22.49
N GLY A 502 -10.70 1.19 21.30
CA GLY A 502 -10.53 2.01 20.09
C GLY A 502 -11.69 2.99 19.83
N SER A 503 -11.44 4.06 19.07
CA SER A 503 -12.53 4.87 18.52
C SER A 503 -13.33 3.96 17.60
N THR A 504 -14.65 3.93 17.79
CA THR A 504 -15.53 3.12 16.97
C THR A 504 -16.32 4.05 16.05
N PRO A 505 -16.58 3.65 14.80
CA PRO A 505 -17.49 4.40 13.95
C PRO A 505 -18.84 4.50 14.67
N GLY A 506 -19.38 5.72 14.76
CA GLY A 506 -20.60 5.99 15.52
C GLY A 506 -21.74 5.05 15.10
N GLY A 507 -22.46 4.48 16.07
CA GLY A 507 -23.42 3.43 15.81
C GLY A 507 -22.85 2.03 16.09
N SER A 508 -21.93 1.91 17.04
CA SER A 508 -21.33 0.64 17.43
C SER A 508 -21.70 0.20 18.85
N ILE A 509 -21.84 -1.11 19.00
CA ILE A 509 -22.02 -1.80 20.27
C ILE A 509 -20.67 -2.32 20.72
N ARG A 510 -20.41 -2.28 22.02
CA ARG A 510 -19.16 -2.70 22.65
C ARG A 510 -19.44 -3.72 23.73
N VAL A 511 -18.61 -4.75 23.79
CA VAL A 511 -18.65 -5.80 24.82
C VAL A 511 -17.27 -5.92 25.45
N PRO A 512 -17.14 -5.84 26.78
CA PRO A 512 -15.89 -6.12 27.45
C PRO A 512 -15.51 -7.60 27.33
N VAL A 513 -14.23 -7.83 27.07
CA VAL A 513 -13.59 -9.14 27.04
C VAL A 513 -12.48 -9.09 28.08
N HIS A 514 -12.72 -9.76 29.20
CA HIS A 514 -11.77 -9.87 30.30
C HIS A 514 -10.68 -10.88 29.97
N HIS A 515 -9.44 -10.50 30.16
CA HIS A 515 -8.27 -11.34 29.96
C HIS A 515 -7.78 -11.92 31.29
N ASN A 516 -7.12 -13.07 31.23
CA ASN A 516 -6.58 -13.77 32.40
C ASN A 516 -5.56 -12.93 33.19
N ASN A 517 -4.90 -11.97 32.54
CA ASN A 517 -3.98 -11.02 33.18
C ASN A 517 -4.69 -9.85 33.91
N GLY A 518 -6.02 -9.90 34.07
CA GLY A 518 -6.83 -8.86 34.70
C GLY A 518 -7.12 -7.64 33.81
N THR A 519 -6.57 -7.58 32.59
CA THR A 519 -6.90 -6.50 31.65
C THR A 519 -8.23 -6.78 30.96
N THR A 520 -8.93 -5.72 30.53
CA THR A 520 -10.20 -5.85 29.79
C THR A 520 -10.07 -5.11 28.47
N THR A 521 -10.33 -5.79 27.35
CA THR A 521 -10.44 -5.14 26.03
C THR A 521 -11.91 -4.98 25.66
N LEU A 522 -12.28 -3.85 25.05
CA LEU A 522 -13.63 -3.70 24.48
C LEU A 522 -13.61 -4.17 23.03
N TYR A 523 -14.40 -5.19 22.72
CA TYR A 523 -14.72 -5.58 21.36
C TYR A 523 -15.86 -4.73 20.86
N SER A 524 -15.80 -4.26 19.62
CA SER A 524 -16.85 -3.44 19.06
C SER A 524 -17.20 -3.84 17.64
N THR A 525 -18.49 -3.70 17.32
CA THR A 525 -19.03 -3.88 15.97
C THR A 525 -20.16 -2.89 15.73
N SER A 526 -20.32 -2.49 14.47
CA SER A 526 -21.47 -1.72 13.99
C SER A 526 -22.49 -2.59 13.24
N THR A 527 -22.19 -3.86 12.98
CA THR A 527 -22.99 -4.73 12.11
C THR A 527 -23.59 -5.93 12.82
N MET A 528 -22.98 -6.40 13.92
CA MET A 528 -23.49 -7.56 14.64
C MET A 528 -24.45 -7.17 15.75
N ASP A 529 -25.39 -8.05 16.04
CA ASP A 529 -26.30 -7.87 17.15
C ASP A 529 -25.58 -8.10 18.51
N PRO A 530 -26.12 -7.52 19.60
CA PRO A 530 -25.57 -7.67 20.95
C PRO A 530 -25.40 -9.10 21.45
N GLU A 531 -26.25 -10.04 21.03
CA GLU A 531 -26.25 -11.42 21.53
C GLU A 531 -25.11 -12.20 20.89
N LEU A 532 -24.95 -12.08 19.57
CA LEU A 532 -23.84 -12.68 18.84
C LEU A 532 -22.48 -12.15 19.32
N LEU A 533 -22.39 -10.85 19.61
CA LEU A 533 -21.20 -10.24 20.22
C LEU A 533 -20.86 -10.82 21.59
N LYS A 534 -21.87 -11.07 22.44
CA LYS A 534 -21.66 -11.70 23.75
C LYS A 534 -21.19 -13.14 23.60
N GLU A 535 -21.77 -13.87 22.65
CA GLU A 535 -21.36 -15.24 22.35
C GLU A 535 -19.91 -15.29 21.88
N MET A 536 -19.52 -14.40 20.96
CA MET A 536 -18.12 -14.23 20.57
C MET A 536 -17.22 -13.91 21.77
N GLY A 537 -17.61 -12.96 22.62
CA GLY A 537 -16.84 -12.62 23.83
C GLY A 537 -16.64 -13.83 24.76
N LYS A 538 -17.68 -14.66 24.94
CA LYS A 538 -17.59 -15.91 25.71
C LYS A 538 -16.67 -16.93 25.04
N ASN A 539 -16.80 -17.13 23.72
CA ASN A 539 -15.98 -18.08 22.96
C ASN A 539 -14.50 -17.69 23.01
N ILE A 540 -14.18 -16.40 22.84
CA ILE A 540 -12.81 -15.87 22.94
C ILE A 540 -12.24 -16.10 24.35
N ASN A 541 -13.04 -15.92 25.40
CA ASN A 541 -12.62 -16.19 26.77
C ASN A 541 -12.38 -17.69 27.01
N MET A 542 -13.25 -18.56 26.48
CA MET A 542 -13.10 -20.02 26.60
C MET A 542 -11.87 -20.53 25.85
N GLU A 543 -11.67 -20.11 24.60
CA GLU A 543 -10.56 -20.54 23.75
C GLU A 543 -9.19 -20.14 24.34
N LYS A 544 -9.09 -18.91 24.88
CA LYS A 544 -7.85 -18.47 25.55
C LYS A 544 -7.58 -19.17 26.87
N THR A 545 -8.64 -19.51 27.60
CA THR A 545 -8.50 -20.32 28.81
C THR A 545 -7.94 -21.70 28.47
N ALA A 546 -8.31 -22.27 27.32
CA ALA A 546 -7.78 -23.54 26.84
C ALA A 546 -6.32 -23.45 26.34
N LEU A 547 -5.94 -22.33 25.71
CA LEU A 547 -4.60 -22.15 25.11
C LEU A 547 -3.52 -21.62 26.07
N GLY A 548 -3.88 -21.10 27.24
CA GLY A 548 -2.90 -20.54 28.19
C GLY A 548 -2.15 -19.29 27.70
N GLU A 549 -2.57 -18.69 26.59
CA GLU A 549 -1.89 -17.55 25.96
C GLU A 549 -2.51 -16.19 26.34
N ASN A 550 -1.65 -15.24 26.75
CA ASN A 550 -1.99 -13.86 27.09
C ASN A 550 -1.97 -12.89 25.88
N ARG A 551 -2.30 -13.34 24.65
CA ARG A 551 -2.29 -12.44 23.47
C ARG A 551 -3.63 -11.72 23.27
N SER A 552 -3.58 -10.41 22.97
CA SER A 552 -4.75 -9.67 22.48
C SER A 552 -5.05 -10.15 21.05
N VAL A 553 -6.23 -10.72 20.83
CA VAL A 553 -6.70 -11.08 19.49
C VAL A 553 -7.32 -9.81 18.91
N LYS A 554 -6.85 -9.35 17.76
CA LYS A 554 -7.56 -8.36 16.96
C LYS A 554 -8.25 -9.15 15.85
N LEU A 555 -9.58 -9.22 15.90
CA LEU A 555 -10.38 -9.71 14.79
C LEU A 555 -10.45 -8.60 13.74
N ASP A 556 -9.66 -8.72 12.68
CA ASP A 556 -9.91 -7.98 11.44
C ASP A 556 -11.09 -8.66 10.73
N LEU A 557 -12.21 -7.94 10.61
CA LEU A 557 -13.47 -8.41 10.02
C LEU A 557 -13.37 -8.86 8.54
N PHE A 558 -12.20 -8.73 7.92
CA PHE A 558 -11.95 -9.20 6.56
C PHE A 558 -11.50 -10.67 6.47
N ASN A 559 -11.25 -11.35 7.59
CA ASN A 559 -10.75 -12.74 7.62
C ASN A 559 -11.72 -13.76 8.25
N ILE A 560 -13.04 -13.49 8.28
CA ILE A 560 -14.00 -14.52 8.70
C ILE A 560 -14.28 -15.44 7.50
N ASP A 561 -13.41 -16.43 7.32
CA ASP A 561 -13.73 -17.64 6.55
C ASP A 561 -14.67 -18.54 7.37
N SER A 562 -15.85 -18.79 6.83
CA SER A 562 -16.82 -19.75 7.38
C SER A 562 -16.51 -21.20 6.99
N SER A 563 -15.24 -21.61 7.07
CA SER A 563 -14.86 -23.02 6.95
C SER A 563 -13.71 -23.33 7.87
N SER A 564 -14.03 -24.08 8.92
CA SER A 564 -13.09 -24.69 9.85
C SER A 564 -12.16 -25.66 9.11
N SER A 565 -10.94 -25.22 8.81
CA SER A 565 -9.77 -26.10 8.73
C SER A 565 -8.55 -25.33 9.18
N CYS A 566 -7.94 -25.81 10.26
CA CYS A 566 -6.74 -25.26 10.86
C CYS A 566 -5.61 -25.08 9.84
N ASN A 567 -5.07 -23.87 9.72
CA ASN A 567 -3.66 -23.65 9.43
C ASN A 567 -3.22 -22.34 10.11
N ASN A 568 -2.43 -22.50 11.17
CA ASN A 568 -1.68 -21.43 11.81
C ASN A 568 -0.47 -21.11 10.94
N ASP A 569 -0.45 -19.93 10.33
CA ASP A 569 0.71 -19.05 10.12
C ASP A 569 0.43 -18.10 8.95
N SER A 570 -0.07 -16.90 9.27
CA SER A 570 -0.06 -15.77 8.34
C SER A 570 0.46 -14.54 9.06
N MET A 571 1.70 -14.64 9.53
CA MET A 571 2.56 -13.48 9.71
C MET A 571 3.07 -13.09 8.32
N LEU A 572 2.90 -11.83 7.91
CA LEU A 572 3.63 -11.27 6.78
C LEU A 572 5.13 -11.37 7.11
N VAL A 573 5.77 -12.43 6.63
CA VAL A 573 7.22 -12.49 6.54
C VAL A 573 7.58 -11.53 5.41
N ILE A 574 8.55 -10.67 5.68
CA ILE A 574 9.15 -9.82 4.66
C ILE A 574 10.57 -10.35 4.61
N ARG A 575 10.91 -11.04 3.52
CA ARG A 575 12.30 -11.28 3.16
C ARG A 575 12.86 -9.94 2.69
N LEU A 576 13.66 -9.32 3.55
CA LEU A 576 14.52 -8.20 3.18
C LEU A 576 15.79 -8.75 2.55
#